data_AF-A0A6P2BSD6-F1
#
_entry.id   AF-A0A6P2BSD6-F1
#
_cell.length_a   1.000
_cell.length_b   1.000
_cell.length_c   1.000
_cell.angle_alpha   90.00
_cell.angle_beta   90.00
_cell.angle_gamma   90.00
#
_symmetry.space_group_name_H-M   'P 1'
#
loop_
_entity.id
_entity.type
_entity.pdbx_description
1 polymer ?
#
loop_
_entity_poly.entity_id
_entity_poly.type
_entity_poly.pdbx_seq_one_letter_code
_entity_poly.pdbx_strand_id
1 'polypeptide(L)'
;MELTMTPNHDPLPAVLDQLAACRDQHTALDTRETAHHAALAAQLDQLAGMITTISRTLAEDTAALARLDALDRQVTELTHRLTTAEHSGGDGYRPRPAPPWWRLAGDERRTPLTELREWVDRVYRPGYGHLAAPLGPCWPEHDLCLYGLDIASQLWAALYLGGARDTSVLSAQAEYQARILPALAAQLAAETTRCGHHPPAGYPRSMA
;
A
#
# COMPACT_ATOMS: atom_id res chain seq x y z
N MET A 1 -93.82 54.50 46.72
CA MET A 1 -93.07 54.19 45.49
C MET A 1 -91.65 54.60 45.76
N GLU A 2 -90.77 53.61 45.81
CA GLU A 2 -89.47 53.63 46.48
C GLU A 2 -88.44 54.55 45.79
N LEU A 3 -87.73 55.32 46.62
CA LEU A 3 -86.47 55.99 46.30
C LEU A 3 -85.34 54.98 46.44
N THR A 4 -84.94 54.35 45.33
CA THR A 4 -83.69 53.59 45.27
C THR A 4 -82.55 54.55 44.99
N MET A 5 -81.87 54.96 46.08
CA MET A 5 -80.54 55.56 46.02
C MET A 5 -79.60 54.66 45.21
N THR A 6 -79.18 55.10 44.04
CA THR A 6 -77.96 54.56 43.43
C THR A 6 -76.79 54.97 44.32
N PRO A 7 -75.98 54.01 44.81
CA PRO A 7 -74.79 54.36 45.57
C PRO A 7 -73.83 55.07 44.62
N ASN A 8 -73.49 56.31 44.96
CA ASN A 8 -72.43 57.07 44.30
C ASN A 8 -71.09 56.40 44.67
N HIS A 9 -70.72 55.35 43.93
CA HIS A 9 -69.47 54.63 44.12
C HIS A 9 -68.34 55.51 43.59
N ASP A 10 -67.49 56.00 44.48
CA ASP A 10 -66.27 56.72 44.13
C ASP A 10 -65.45 55.85 43.14
N PRO A 11 -65.16 56.30 41.91
CA PRO A 11 -64.43 55.52 40.91
C PRO A 11 -62.93 55.45 41.18
N LEU A 12 -62.41 56.29 42.10
CA LEU A 12 -61.00 56.39 42.41
C LEU A 12 -60.37 55.06 42.90
N PRO A 13 -61.00 54.29 43.81
CA PRO A 13 -60.44 53.01 44.26
C PRO A 13 -60.32 51.98 43.14
N ALA A 14 -61.31 51.90 42.25
CA ALA A 14 -61.30 50.97 41.12
C ALA A 14 -60.17 51.30 40.11
N VAL A 15 -59.92 52.59 39.86
CA VAL A 15 -58.80 53.04 39.02
C VAL A 15 -57.46 52.74 39.69
N LEU A 16 -57.34 52.93 41.00
CA LEU A 16 -56.13 52.59 41.77
C LEU A 16 -55.85 51.08 41.74
N ASP A 17 -56.88 50.24 41.89
CA ASP A 17 -56.77 48.78 41.77
C ASP A 17 -56.33 48.36 40.35
N GLN A 18 -56.87 49.00 39.32
CA GLN A 18 -56.48 48.73 37.93
C GLN A 18 -55.03 49.16 37.64
N LEU A 19 -54.59 50.29 38.18
CA LEU A 19 -53.19 50.73 38.09
C LEU A 19 -52.26 49.79 38.85
N ALA A 20 -52.65 49.30 40.02
CA ALA A 20 -51.90 48.30 40.78
C ALA A 20 -51.76 47.00 39.98
N ALA A 21 -52.86 46.50 39.40
CA ALA A 21 -52.85 45.31 38.56
C ALA A 21 -51.97 45.48 37.30
N CYS A 22 -52.01 46.66 36.66
CA CYS A 22 -51.17 46.98 35.51
C CYS A 22 -49.67 47.00 35.87
N ARG A 23 -49.32 47.62 37.00
CA ARG A 23 -47.94 47.63 37.53
C ARG A 23 -47.45 46.21 37.83
N ASP A 24 -48.28 45.39 38.44
CA ASP A 24 -47.93 44.01 38.77
C ASP A 24 -47.72 43.17 37.49
N GLN A 25 -48.56 43.38 36.47
CA GLN A 25 -48.38 42.78 35.15
C GLN A 25 -47.08 43.23 34.46
N HIS A 26 -46.75 44.52 34.52
CA HIS A 26 -45.50 45.05 33.97
C HIS A 26 -44.28 44.45 34.68
N THR A 27 -44.34 44.33 36.00
CA THR A 27 -43.27 43.72 36.81
C THR A 27 -43.08 42.24 36.46
N ALA A 28 -44.17 41.51 36.24
CA ALA A 28 -44.12 40.11 35.82
C ALA A 28 -43.54 39.94 34.41
N LEU A 29 -43.86 40.85 33.48
CA LEU A 29 -43.29 40.85 32.12
C LEU A 29 -41.80 41.17 32.16
N ASP A 30 -41.39 42.21 32.89
CA ASP A 30 -40.00 42.61 33.05
C ASP A 30 -39.15 41.47 33.65
N THR A 31 -39.68 40.77 34.66
CA THR A 31 -39.03 39.59 35.24
C THR A 31 -38.84 38.47 34.21
N ARG A 32 -39.86 38.18 33.39
CA ARG A 32 -39.77 37.15 32.35
C ARG A 32 -38.81 37.54 31.22
N GLU A 33 -38.84 38.80 30.80
CA GLU A 33 -37.95 39.32 29.77
C GLU A 33 -36.50 39.27 30.24
N THR A 34 -36.22 39.71 31.47
CA THR A 34 -34.88 39.61 32.07
C THR A 34 -34.40 38.16 32.15
N ALA A 35 -35.27 37.23 32.56
CA ALA A 35 -34.95 35.81 32.58
C ALA A 35 -34.70 35.24 31.17
N HIS A 36 -35.47 35.67 30.17
CA HIS A 36 -35.29 35.22 28.79
C HIS A 36 -33.98 35.73 28.18
N HIS A 37 -33.65 37.02 28.39
CA HIS A 37 -32.37 37.59 27.95
C HIS A 37 -31.19 36.89 28.63
N ALA A 38 -31.29 36.60 29.94
CA ALA A 38 -30.26 35.83 30.65
C ALA A 38 -30.08 34.42 30.05
N ALA A 39 -31.18 33.74 29.69
CA ALA A 39 -31.12 32.42 29.06
C ALA A 39 -30.49 32.46 27.66
N LEU A 40 -30.85 33.46 26.83
CA LEU A 40 -30.26 33.65 25.50
C LEU A 40 -28.76 33.98 25.60
N ALA A 41 -28.37 34.85 26.53
CA ALA A 41 -26.97 35.17 26.78
C ALA A 41 -26.17 33.92 27.16
N ALA A 42 -26.69 33.08 28.06
CA ALA A 42 -26.04 31.83 28.44
C ALA A 42 -25.91 30.85 27.25
N GLN A 43 -26.92 30.76 26.38
CA GLN A 43 -26.86 29.93 25.17
C GLN A 43 -25.82 30.45 24.16
N LEU A 44 -25.72 31.76 23.98
CA LEU A 44 -24.72 32.38 23.11
C LEU A 44 -23.30 32.17 23.65
N ASP A 45 -23.08 32.29 24.96
CA ASP A 45 -21.80 31.98 25.61
C ASP A 45 -21.41 30.51 25.42
N GLN A 46 -22.37 29.60 25.55
CA GLN A 46 -22.14 28.17 25.29
C GLN A 46 -21.76 27.92 23.83
N LEU A 47 -22.48 28.53 22.87
CA LEU A 47 -22.16 28.43 21.44
C LEU A 47 -20.77 29.00 21.13
N ALA A 48 -20.41 30.14 21.71
CA ALA A 48 -19.09 30.74 21.56
C ALA A 48 -17.98 29.84 22.12
N GLY A 49 -18.22 29.18 23.25
CA GLY A 49 -17.31 28.19 23.84
C GLY A 49 -17.12 26.95 22.94
N MET A 50 -18.21 26.44 22.36
CA MET A 50 -18.13 25.33 21.41
C MET A 50 -17.38 25.71 20.13
N ILE A 51 -17.65 26.88 19.54
CA ILE A 51 -16.94 27.38 18.36
C ILE A 51 -15.44 27.50 18.66
N THR A 52 -15.08 28.09 19.80
CA THR A 52 -13.67 28.23 20.22
C THR A 52 -12.97 26.86 20.33
N THR A 53 -13.68 25.86 20.87
CA THR A 53 -13.17 24.49 20.98
C THR A 53 -12.94 23.86 19.60
N ILE A 54 -13.90 23.99 18.68
CA ILE A 54 -13.80 23.47 17.31
C ILE A 54 -12.67 24.16 16.54
N SER A 55 -12.54 25.48 16.67
CA SER A 55 -11.45 26.23 16.04
C SER A 55 -10.07 25.77 16.53
N ARG A 56 -9.93 25.47 17.82
CA ARG A 56 -8.70 24.92 18.38
C ARG A 56 -8.39 23.53 17.82
N THR A 57 -9.37 22.62 17.79
CA THR A 57 -9.15 21.27 17.24
C THR A 57 -8.80 21.32 15.76
N LEU A 58 -9.44 22.20 14.98
CA LEU A 58 -9.10 22.39 13.57
C LEU A 58 -7.67 22.89 13.37
N ALA A 59 -7.18 23.78 14.24
CA ALA A 59 -5.79 24.24 14.21
C ALA A 59 -4.81 23.09 14.55
N GLU A 60 -5.13 22.25 15.54
CA GLU A 60 -4.35 21.07 15.91
C GLU A 60 -4.28 20.05 14.76
N ASP A 61 -5.40 19.77 14.10
CA ASP A 61 -5.49 18.87 12.95
C ASP A 61 -4.69 19.42 11.76
N THR A 62 -4.81 20.72 11.48
CA THR A 62 -4.03 21.38 10.42
C THR A 62 -2.52 21.24 10.68
N ALA A 63 -2.09 21.42 11.94
CA ALA A 63 -0.69 21.21 12.31
C ALA A 63 -0.26 19.74 12.21
N ALA A 64 -1.15 18.79 12.51
CA ALA A 64 -0.88 17.36 12.33
C ALA A 64 -0.70 16.98 10.85
N LEU A 65 -1.57 17.49 9.97
CA LEU A 65 -1.44 17.29 8.52
C LEU A 65 -0.13 17.88 7.97
N ALA A 66 0.26 19.07 8.44
CA ALA A 66 1.55 19.67 8.05
C ALA A 66 2.76 18.82 8.49
N ARG A 67 2.68 18.17 9.67
CA ARG A 67 3.71 17.23 10.12
C ARG A 67 3.77 15.97 9.26
N LEU A 68 2.62 15.45 8.84
CA LEU A 68 2.56 14.28 7.94
C LEU A 68 3.15 14.60 6.56
N ASP A 69 2.85 15.76 5.99
CA ASP A 69 3.45 16.22 4.73
C ASP A 69 4.98 16.38 4.85
N ALA A 70 5.45 16.93 5.98
CA ALA A 70 6.88 17.02 6.25
C ALA A 70 7.56 15.66 6.39
N LEU A 71 6.86 14.66 6.94
CA LEU A 71 7.37 13.29 7.03
C LEU A 71 7.40 12.63 5.65
N ASP A 72 6.37 12.80 4.83
CA ASP A 72 6.32 12.27 3.46
C ASP A 72 7.48 12.81 2.60
N ARG A 73 7.76 14.11 2.71
CA ARG A 73 8.94 14.72 2.09
C ARG A 73 10.25 14.12 2.60
N GLN A 74 10.36 13.84 3.90
CA GLN A 74 11.55 13.18 4.45
C GLN A 74 11.70 11.74 3.95
N VAL A 75 10.61 10.98 3.85
CA VAL A 75 10.61 9.61 3.30
C VAL A 75 10.99 9.62 1.83
N THR A 76 10.46 10.58 1.06
CA THR A 76 10.80 10.76 -0.36
C THR A 76 12.28 11.10 -0.54
N GLU A 77 12.82 12.00 0.28
CA GLU A 77 14.24 12.34 0.29
C GLU A 77 15.10 11.15 0.71
N LEU A 78 14.72 10.42 1.76
CA LEU A 78 15.41 9.18 2.17
C LEU A 78 15.41 8.14 1.05
N THR A 79 14.28 7.96 0.36
CA THR A 79 14.16 7.05 -0.79
C THR A 79 15.05 7.52 -1.94
N HIS A 80 15.09 8.82 -2.22
CA HIS A 80 15.98 9.38 -3.23
C HIS A 80 17.45 9.19 -2.84
N ARG A 81 17.80 9.38 -1.57
CA ARG A 81 19.17 9.15 -1.05
C ARG A 81 19.57 7.68 -1.06
N LEU A 82 18.65 6.77 -0.75
CA LEU A 82 18.88 5.33 -0.85
C LEU A 82 19.10 4.93 -2.30
N THR A 83 18.24 5.38 -3.23
CA THR A 83 18.45 5.12 -4.65
C THR A 83 19.75 5.75 -5.14
N THR A 84 20.05 7.02 -4.83
CA THR A 84 21.33 7.63 -5.25
C THR A 84 22.55 7.01 -4.57
N ALA A 85 22.46 6.53 -3.33
CA ALA A 85 23.54 5.78 -2.67
C ALA A 85 23.74 4.40 -3.31
N GLU A 86 22.67 3.72 -3.71
CA GLU A 86 22.71 2.50 -4.53
C GLU A 86 23.30 2.77 -5.93
N HIS A 87 23.14 3.97 -6.47
CA HIS A 87 23.73 4.39 -7.76
C HIS A 87 25.17 4.93 -7.62
N SER A 88 25.60 5.31 -6.41
CA SER A 88 26.93 5.89 -6.13
C SER A 88 27.86 4.92 -5.41
N GLY A 89 27.38 3.72 -5.07
CA GLY A 89 28.09 2.70 -4.31
C GLY A 89 27.92 1.31 -4.91
N GLY A 90 28.59 1.05 -6.03
CA GLY A 90 28.82 -0.28 -6.57
C GLY A 90 27.95 -0.61 -7.79
N ASP A 91 28.63 -0.84 -8.91
CA ASP A 91 28.10 -1.38 -10.17
C ASP A 91 27.48 -2.77 -9.94
N GLY A 92 26.28 -2.79 -9.36
CA GLY A 92 25.55 -4.01 -9.03
C GLY A 92 24.81 -4.53 -10.25
N TYR A 93 24.93 -5.83 -10.50
CA TYR A 93 24.21 -6.48 -11.60
C TYR A 93 22.70 -6.19 -11.55
N ARG A 94 22.16 -5.64 -12.64
CA ARG A 94 20.71 -5.48 -12.83
C ARG A 94 20.18 -6.62 -13.70
N PRO A 95 19.15 -7.36 -13.23
CA PRO A 95 18.48 -8.36 -14.07
C PRO A 95 18.03 -7.76 -15.39
N ARG A 96 18.26 -8.50 -16.46
CA ARG A 96 17.85 -8.08 -17.80
C ARG A 96 16.34 -8.26 -17.94
N PRO A 97 15.68 -7.48 -18.81
CA PRO A 97 14.29 -7.75 -19.17
C PRO A 97 14.13 -9.19 -19.67
N ALA A 98 13.14 -9.91 -19.16
CA ALA A 98 12.88 -11.29 -19.56
C ALA A 98 12.60 -11.35 -21.08
N PRO A 99 13.32 -12.20 -21.84
CA PRO A 99 13.02 -12.38 -23.26
C PRO A 99 11.58 -12.86 -23.43
N PRO A 100 10.81 -12.32 -24.39
CA PRO A 100 9.45 -12.76 -24.64
C PRO A 100 9.45 -14.10 -25.40
N TRP A 101 9.87 -15.19 -24.75
CA TRP A 101 10.14 -16.50 -25.38
C TRP A 101 9.00 -17.02 -26.27
N TRP A 102 7.74 -16.72 -25.91
CA TRP A 102 6.55 -17.08 -26.69
C TRP A 102 6.37 -16.32 -28.01
N ARG A 103 7.09 -15.19 -28.21
CA ARG A 103 7.06 -14.39 -29.45
C ARG A 103 8.31 -14.55 -30.30
N LEU A 104 9.43 -14.95 -29.69
CA LEU A 104 10.71 -15.03 -30.39
C LEU A 104 10.71 -16.23 -31.34
N ALA A 105 10.97 -15.97 -32.61
CA ALA A 105 11.12 -16.98 -33.65
C ALA A 105 12.42 -16.78 -34.42
N GLY A 106 12.96 -17.87 -34.97
CA GLY A 106 14.14 -17.84 -35.85
C GLY A 106 15.34 -17.14 -35.20
N ASP A 107 15.87 -16.14 -35.90
CA ASP A 107 17.10 -15.44 -35.51
C ASP A 107 17.00 -14.68 -34.18
N GLU A 108 15.82 -14.14 -33.84
CA GLU A 108 15.62 -13.38 -32.60
C GLU A 108 15.73 -14.28 -31.36
N ARG A 109 15.41 -15.57 -31.49
CA ARG A 109 15.53 -16.56 -30.40
C ARG A 109 16.98 -17.02 -30.20
N ARG A 110 17.86 -16.89 -31.19
CA ARG A 110 19.23 -17.42 -31.12
C ARG A 110 20.08 -16.74 -30.06
N THR A 111 20.09 -15.41 -30.02
CA THR A 111 20.93 -14.65 -29.08
C THR A 111 20.60 -14.97 -27.61
N PRO A 112 19.35 -14.81 -27.13
CA PRO A 112 19.04 -15.10 -25.73
C PRO A 112 19.23 -16.58 -25.39
N LEU A 113 19.01 -17.49 -26.36
CA LEU A 113 19.27 -18.91 -26.15
C LEU A 113 20.76 -19.23 -26.02
N THR A 114 21.63 -18.58 -26.80
CA THR A 114 23.09 -18.75 -26.71
C THR A 114 23.61 -18.32 -25.35
N GLU A 115 23.17 -17.17 -24.84
CA GLU A 115 23.56 -16.68 -23.51
C GLU A 115 23.08 -17.63 -22.40
N LEU A 116 21.86 -18.17 -22.56
CA LEU A 116 21.34 -19.13 -21.60
C LEU A 116 22.11 -20.45 -21.63
N ARG A 117 22.49 -20.93 -22.83
CA ARG A 117 23.38 -22.09 -22.98
C ARG A 117 24.73 -21.85 -22.30
N GLU A 118 25.30 -20.67 -22.49
CA GLU A 118 26.56 -20.28 -21.87
C GLU A 118 26.46 -20.33 -20.34
N TRP A 119 25.39 -19.79 -19.76
CA TRP A 119 25.16 -19.88 -18.31
C TRP A 119 24.94 -21.32 -17.85
N VAL A 120 24.17 -22.12 -18.60
CA VAL A 120 23.92 -23.54 -18.26
C VAL A 120 25.22 -24.32 -18.22
N ASP A 121 26.09 -24.13 -19.21
CA ASP A 121 27.33 -24.90 -19.34
C ASP A 121 28.43 -24.41 -18.39
N ARG A 122 28.48 -23.12 -18.07
CA ARG A 122 29.53 -22.56 -17.18
C ARG A 122 29.15 -22.53 -15.71
N VAL A 123 27.88 -22.34 -15.39
CA VAL A 123 27.40 -22.14 -14.01
C VAL A 123 26.49 -23.29 -13.59
N TYR A 124 25.42 -23.57 -14.33
CA TYR A 124 24.37 -24.47 -13.85
C TYR A 124 24.87 -25.92 -13.69
N ARG A 125 25.40 -26.50 -14.77
CA ARG A 125 25.86 -27.90 -14.78
C ARG A 125 27.07 -28.13 -13.86
N PRO A 126 28.12 -27.30 -13.90
CA PRO A 126 29.28 -27.50 -13.03
C PRO A 126 28.95 -27.22 -11.56
N GLY A 127 28.13 -26.20 -11.29
CA GLY A 127 27.86 -25.71 -9.93
C GLY A 127 26.81 -26.52 -9.15
N TYR A 128 25.83 -27.09 -9.84
CA TYR A 128 24.67 -27.72 -9.17
C TYR A 128 24.54 -29.23 -9.37
N GLY A 129 25.47 -29.85 -10.09
CA GLY A 129 25.66 -31.31 -10.12
C GLY A 129 24.36 -32.10 -10.23
N HIS A 130 23.94 -32.72 -9.12
CA HIS A 130 22.74 -33.56 -9.05
C HIS A 130 21.41 -32.83 -9.39
N LEU A 131 21.30 -31.52 -9.18
CA LEU A 131 20.13 -30.74 -9.60
C LEU A 131 20.11 -30.51 -11.11
N ALA A 132 21.28 -30.37 -11.73
CA ALA A 132 21.43 -30.13 -13.15
C ALA A 132 21.45 -31.42 -13.99
N ALA A 133 21.89 -32.55 -13.42
CA ALA A 133 22.03 -33.83 -14.12
C ALA A 133 20.73 -34.33 -14.80
N PRO A 134 19.53 -34.14 -14.23
CA PRO A 134 18.28 -34.57 -14.87
C PRO A 134 17.82 -33.66 -16.02
N LEU A 135 18.47 -32.51 -16.26
CA LEU A 135 18.12 -31.62 -17.36
C LEU A 135 18.50 -32.27 -18.70
N GLY A 136 17.51 -32.75 -19.44
CA GLY A 136 17.73 -33.37 -20.74
C GLY A 136 18.31 -32.40 -21.79
N PRO A 137 19.08 -32.89 -22.78
CA PRO A 137 19.71 -32.05 -23.80
C PRO A 137 18.71 -31.32 -24.71
N CYS A 138 17.45 -31.76 -24.72
CA CYS A 138 16.35 -31.15 -25.46
C CYS A 138 15.80 -29.87 -24.83
N TRP A 139 16.24 -29.46 -23.64
CA TRP A 139 15.73 -28.27 -22.94
C TRP A 139 15.59 -26.99 -23.78
N PRO A 140 16.43 -26.71 -24.81
CA PRO A 140 16.26 -25.51 -25.65
C PRO A 140 14.92 -25.47 -26.41
N GLU A 141 14.32 -26.64 -26.65
CA GLU A 141 13.06 -26.80 -27.38
C GLU A 141 11.82 -26.64 -26.48
N HIS A 142 12.01 -26.53 -25.16
CA HIS A 142 10.92 -26.45 -24.19
C HIS A 142 10.82 -25.04 -23.60
N ASP A 143 9.75 -24.31 -23.94
CA ASP A 143 9.56 -22.93 -23.44
C ASP A 143 9.52 -22.86 -21.91
N LEU A 144 8.93 -23.86 -21.23
CA LEU A 144 8.98 -23.96 -19.77
C LEU A 144 10.43 -24.02 -19.24
N CYS A 145 11.30 -24.72 -19.96
CA CYS A 145 12.71 -24.77 -19.60
C CYS A 145 13.41 -23.44 -19.81
N LEU A 146 13.07 -22.71 -20.87
CA LEU A 146 13.61 -21.37 -21.12
C LEU A 146 13.21 -20.38 -20.03
N TYR A 147 11.94 -20.37 -19.61
CA TYR A 147 11.48 -19.53 -18.49
C TYR A 147 12.21 -19.87 -17.19
N GLY A 148 12.27 -21.16 -16.83
CA GLY A 148 12.86 -21.60 -15.57
C GLY A 148 14.37 -21.33 -15.51
N LEU A 149 15.09 -21.61 -16.58
CA LEU A 149 16.53 -21.38 -16.65
C LEU A 149 16.87 -19.88 -16.72
N ASP A 150 16.08 -19.07 -17.43
CA ASP A 150 16.27 -17.62 -17.44
C ASP A 150 16.12 -17.04 -16.03
N ILE A 151 15.02 -17.37 -15.33
CA ILE A 151 14.80 -16.97 -13.93
C ILE A 151 15.97 -17.41 -13.04
N ALA A 152 16.39 -18.68 -13.14
CA ALA A 152 17.50 -19.20 -12.36
C ALA A 152 18.82 -18.44 -12.63
N SER A 153 19.08 -18.09 -13.90
CA SER A 153 20.28 -17.37 -14.33
C SER A 153 20.31 -15.92 -13.86
N GLN A 154 19.20 -15.19 -14.00
CA GLN A 154 19.12 -13.78 -13.61
C GLN A 154 19.16 -13.63 -12.09
N LEU A 155 18.48 -14.52 -11.34
CA LEU A 155 18.55 -14.54 -9.89
C LEU A 155 19.97 -14.86 -9.41
N TRP A 156 20.63 -15.85 -10.02
CA TRP A 156 22.02 -16.14 -9.69
C TRP A 156 22.92 -14.93 -9.95
N ALA A 157 22.81 -14.30 -11.10
CA ALA A 157 23.62 -13.13 -11.42
C ALA A 157 23.36 -11.96 -10.45
N ALA A 158 22.10 -11.68 -10.10
CA ALA A 158 21.77 -10.66 -9.11
C ALA A 158 22.33 -10.96 -7.71
N LEU A 159 22.31 -12.23 -7.29
CA LEU A 159 22.75 -12.65 -5.97
C LEU A 159 24.27 -12.81 -5.83
N TYR A 160 24.99 -13.10 -6.92
CA TYR A 160 26.41 -13.47 -6.87
C TYR A 160 27.33 -12.53 -7.66
N LEU A 161 26.80 -11.74 -8.59
CA LEU A 161 27.57 -10.69 -9.30
C LEU A 161 27.28 -9.28 -8.75
N GLY A 162 26.36 -9.15 -7.80
CA GLY A 162 26.12 -7.91 -7.06
C GLY A 162 27.31 -7.50 -6.18
N GLY A 163 27.25 -6.28 -5.64
CA GLY A 163 28.28 -5.71 -4.76
C GLY A 163 28.38 -6.37 -3.38
N ALA A 164 28.55 -5.57 -2.33
CA ALA A 164 28.80 -6.09 -0.98
C ALA A 164 27.74 -7.09 -0.50
N ARG A 165 28.19 -8.20 0.09
CA ARG A 165 27.32 -9.25 0.64
C ARG A 165 26.89 -8.89 2.06
N ASP A 166 25.66 -8.43 2.21
CA ASP A 166 25.03 -8.19 3.52
C ASP A 166 24.17 -9.39 3.97
N THR A 167 23.54 -9.25 5.15
CA THR A 167 22.66 -10.30 5.72
C THR A 167 21.44 -10.58 4.85
N SER A 168 20.90 -9.57 4.17
CA SER A 168 19.74 -9.72 3.27
C SER A 168 20.11 -10.55 2.05
N VAL A 169 21.22 -10.20 1.40
CA VAL A 169 21.79 -10.96 0.26
C VAL A 169 22.11 -12.39 0.68
N LEU A 170 22.71 -12.59 1.86
CA LEU A 170 22.99 -13.92 2.37
C LEU A 170 21.71 -14.75 2.58
N SER A 171 20.67 -14.15 3.13
CA SER A 171 19.36 -14.80 3.30
C SER A 171 18.73 -15.15 1.94
N ALA A 172 18.80 -14.25 0.97
CA ALA A 172 18.27 -14.48 -0.37
C ALA A 172 19.07 -15.58 -1.12
N GLN A 173 20.40 -15.62 -0.96
CA GLN A 173 21.23 -16.72 -1.45
C GLN A 173 20.84 -18.05 -0.81
N ALA A 174 20.57 -18.08 0.50
CA ALA A 174 20.11 -19.29 1.17
C ALA A 174 18.75 -19.76 0.63
N GLU A 175 17.80 -18.84 0.44
CA GLU A 175 16.49 -19.15 -0.16
C GLU A 175 16.61 -19.68 -1.59
N TYR A 176 17.48 -19.05 -2.38
CA TYR A 176 17.78 -19.48 -3.75
C TYR A 176 18.28 -20.92 -3.78
N GLN A 177 19.23 -21.26 -2.91
CA GLN A 177 19.84 -22.60 -2.86
C GLN A 177 18.88 -23.66 -2.27
N ALA A 178 18.16 -23.32 -1.21
CA ALA A 178 17.38 -24.30 -0.45
C ALA A 178 16.00 -24.57 -1.04
N ARG A 179 15.36 -23.59 -1.68
CA ARG A 179 13.96 -23.71 -2.14
C ARG A 179 13.78 -23.43 -3.62
N ILE A 180 14.27 -22.29 -4.11
CA ILE A 180 13.96 -21.84 -5.48
C ILE A 180 14.60 -22.74 -6.52
N LEU A 181 15.92 -22.95 -6.43
CA LEU A 181 16.65 -23.72 -7.43
C LEU A 181 16.22 -25.20 -7.48
N PRO A 182 16.04 -25.91 -6.35
CA PRO A 182 15.53 -27.29 -6.38
C PRO A 182 14.12 -27.40 -6.98
N ALA A 183 13.24 -26.45 -6.70
CA ALA A 183 11.88 -26.44 -7.25
C ALA A 183 11.88 -26.24 -8.77
N LEU A 184 12.68 -25.30 -9.28
CA LEU A 184 12.86 -25.11 -10.72
C LEU A 184 13.47 -26.36 -11.36
N ALA A 185 14.56 -26.89 -10.80
CA ALA A 185 15.22 -28.09 -11.32
C ALA A 185 14.26 -29.29 -11.46
N ALA A 186 13.37 -29.49 -10.49
CA ALA A 186 12.35 -30.54 -10.55
C ALA A 186 11.36 -30.35 -11.72
N GLN A 187 10.93 -29.12 -11.99
CA GLN A 187 10.07 -28.80 -13.14
C GLN A 187 10.79 -29.06 -14.47
N LEU A 188 12.04 -28.60 -14.59
CA LEU A 188 12.86 -28.79 -15.78
C LEU A 188 13.12 -30.27 -16.09
N ALA A 189 13.39 -31.05 -15.04
CA ALA A 189 13.56 -32.50 -15.13
C ALA A 189 12.27 -33.18 -15.61
N ALA A 190 11.12 -32.82 -15.04
CA ALA A 190 9.84 -33.40 -15.44
C ALA A 190 9.50 -33.11 -16.91
N GLU A 191 9.79 -31.90 -17.39
CA GLU A 191 9.55 -31.50 -18.77
C GLU A 191 10.46 -32.25 -19.76
N THR A 192 11.75 -32.35 -19.45
CA THR A 192 12.73 -32.95 -20.37
C THR A 192 12.77 -34.48 -20.33
N THR A 193 12.33 -35.11 -19.24
CA THR A 193 12.26 -36.58 -19.13
C THR A 193 11.02 -37.19 -19.77
N ARG A 194 9.94 -36.40 -19.95
CA ARG A 194 8.66 -36.85 -20.51
C ARG A 194 8.49 -36.50 -21.99
N CYS A 195 9.51 -35.92 -22.63
CA CYS A 195 9.41 -35.48 -24.01
C CYS A 195 9.62 -36.63 -25.01
N GLY A 196 8.89 -36.60 -26.13
CA GLY A 196 8.98 -37.59 -27.20
C GLY A 196 10.17 -37.43 -28.15
N HIS A 197 11.10 -36.52 -27.84
CA HIS A 197 12.25 -36.20 -28.69
C HIS A 197 13.45 -37.15 -28.48
N HIS A 198 13.32 -38.17 -27.63
CA HIS A 198 14.33 -39.22 -27.50
C HIS A 198 14.11 -40.25 -28.63
N PRO A 199 15.04 -40.38 -29.60
CA PRO A 199 14.93 -41.46 -30.58
C PRO A 199 15.00 -42.81 -29.84
N PRO A 200 14.16 -43.80 -30.18
CA PRO A 200 14.29 -45.13 -29.60
C PRO A 200 15.69 -45.66 -29.91
N ALA A 201 16.39 -46.12 -28.87
CA ALA A 201 17.70 -46.73 -28.98
C ALA A 201 17.71 -47.73 -30.16
N GLY A 202 18.53 -47.44 -31.17
CA GLY A 202 18.56 -48.18 -32.42
C GLY A 202 18.82 -49.66 -32.17
N TYR A 203 17.94 -50.51 -32.70
CA TYR A 203 18.19 -51.94 -32.81
C TYR A 203 19.45 -52.18 -33.66
N PRO A 204 20.38 -53.07 -33.24
CA PRO A 204 21.50 -53.46 -34.08
C PRO A 204 20.97 -54.24 -35.29
N ARG A 205 21.18 -53.68 -36.48
CA ARG A 205 20.85 -54.32 -37.75
C ARG A 205 21.85 -55.46 -37.98
N SER A 206 21.43 -56.69 -37.69
CA SER A 206 22.17 -57.91 -38.01
C SER A 206 22.38 -58.02 -39.52
N MET A 207 23.60 -58.39 -39.89
CA MET A 207 24.00 -58.83 -41.23
C MET A 207 23.14 -60.01 -41.71
N ALA A 208 22.67 -59.93 -42.96
CA ALA A 208 22.49 -61.03 -43.90
C ALA A 208 22.41 -60.44 -45.32
#